data_AF-A0A931B9E7-F1
#
_entry.id   AF-A0A931B9E7-F1
#
_cell.length_a   1.000
_cell.length_b   1.000
_cell.length_c   1.000
_cell.angle_alpha   90.00
_cell.angle_beta   90.00
_cell.angle_gamma   90.00
#
_symmetry.space_group_name_H-M   'P 1'
#
loop_
_entity.id
_entity.type
_entity.pdbx_description
1 polymer ?
#
loop_
_entity_poly.entity_id
_entity_poly.type
_entity_poly.pdbx_seq_one_letter_code
_entity_poly.pdbx_strand_id
1 'polypeptide(L)'
;MVTIFDRIDEHVKSIFGDGPVCIHLGDIEKCEIKRHPVLPELRKAAMPKGSGHAIGIRLWESLVAIGRVRELVGDSSGKMLIVSCLTPCLRSTAWRVVRDRRAEIDDVMSEMVEAMLRAWSESAKGVPPRSMRDRMMSAGFDAGYRYGKKFSPECPTEHIDFFAAEEDSGHISSLKASSIIEPGRVMDSATAEILRGEAVGARLSQFDTLERLKRFHDDIRACRRGAVGGPVLNEAELARSWISGANHYYYYSDLFPLYMDMCKAADVLGVSESTARRMARNGEFPYTWVGRRCVVPVKGFMMASKIPDPLVHADDVENGAAHALGFGGPSSF
;
A
#
# COMPACT_ATOMS: atom_id res chain seq x y z
N MET A 1 -33.95 -10.40 5.64
CA MET A 1 -33.24 -10.15 4.37
C MET A 1 -31.82 -9.75 4.74
N VAL A 2 -30.80 -10.40 4.18
CA VAL A 2 -29.39 -10.11 4.48
C VAL A 2 -28.92 -9.03 3.50
N THR A 3 -28.56 -7.86 4.02
CA THR A 3 -28.15 -6.70 3.19
C THR A 3 -26.67 -6.78 2.82
N ILE A 4 -26.23 -5.98 1.84
CA ILE A 4 -24.80 -5.86 1.48
C ILE A 4 -23.95 -5.40 2.67
N PHE A 5 -24.49 -4.56 3.55
CA PHE A 5 -23.81 -4.14 4.78
C PHE A 5 -23.56 -5.31 5.74
N ASP A 6 -24.52 -6.24 5.84
CA ASP A 6 -24.40 -7.43 6.67
C ASP A 6 -23.36 -8.40 6.09
N ARG A 7 -23.33 -8.55 4.75
CA ARG A 7 -22.30 -9.34 4.04
C ARG A 7 -20.88 -8.77 4.23
N ILE A 8 -20.72 -7.44 4.16
CA ILE A 8 -19.44 -6.77 4.44
C ILE A 8 -19.03 -7.01 5.88
N ASP A 9 -19.97 -6.89 6.83
CA ASP A 9 -19.69 -7.13 8.24
C ASP A 9 -19.28 -8.59 8.51
N GLU A 10 -19.95 -9.56 7.88
CA GLU A 10 -19.59 -10.98 7.96
C GLU A 10 -18.22 -11.27 7.34
N HIS A 11 -17.93 -10.70 6.17
CA HIS A 11 -16.65 -10.89 5.50
C HIS A 11 -15.48 -10.29 6.28
N VAL A 12 -15.65 -9.10 6.85
CA VAL A 12 -14.63 -8.49 7.71
C VAL A 12 -14.45 -9.32 8.98
N LYS A 13 -15.53 -9.84 9.58
CA LYS A 13 -15.42 -10.77 10.71
C LYS A 13 -14.72 -12.09 10.34
N SER A 14 -14.92 -12.63 9.14
CA SER A 14 -14.25 -13.87 8.73
C SER A 14 -12.75 -13.68 8.53
N ILE A 15 -12.31 -12.47 8.14
CA ILE A 15 -10.89 -12.14 7.94
C ILE A 15 -10.21 -11.80 9.26
N PHE A 16 -10.83 -10.94 10.07
CA PHE A 16 -10.19 -10.36 11.26
C PHE A 16 -10.61 -11.05 12.58
N GLY A 17 -11.67 -11.85 12.55
CA GLY A 17 -12.20 -12.55 13.72
C GLY A 17 -12.59 -11.62 14.87
N ASP A 18 -12.56 -12.17 16.08
CA ASP A 18 -12.60 -11.42 17.34
C ASP A 18 -11.19 -11.03 17.83
N GLY A 19 -10.17 -11.28 17.00
CA GLY A 19 -8.78 -11.00 17.31
C GLY A 19 -8.45 -9.51 17.27
N PRO A 20 -7.25 -9.14 17.76
CA PRO A 20 -6.74 -7.79 17.57
C PRO A 20 -6.63 -7.47 16.06
N VAL A 21 -6.66 -6.20 15.70
CA VAL A 21 -6.44 -5.74 14.32
C VAL A 21 -5.22 -4.84 14.29
N CYS A 22 -4.23 -5.19 13.47
CA CYS A 22 -3.05 -4.37 13.32
C CYS A 22 -3.31 -3.18 12.40
N ILE A 23 -3.56 -2.02 12.99
CA ILE A 23 -3.72 -0.73 12.29
C ILE A 23 -2.38 -0.08 11.87
N HIS A 24 -1.26 -0.76 12.11
CA HIS A 24 0.08 -0.25 11.86
C HIS A 24 0.74 -0.94 10.67
N LEU A 25 0.61 -2.27 10.56
CA LEU A 25 1.20 -3.08 9.48
C LEU A 25 0.17 -3.88 8.69
N GLY A 26 -1.07 -3.99 9.18
CA GLY A 26 -2.03 -4.97 8.67
C GLY A 26 -1.82 -6.38 9.21
N ASP A 27 -0.65 -6.68 9.79
CA ASP A 27 -0.31 -7.96 10.42
C ASP A 27 0.16 -7.73 11.86
N ILE A 28 -0.47 -8.45 12.81
CA ILE A 28 -0.20 -8.36 14.25
C ILE A 28 1.09 -9.05 14.61
N GLU A 29 1.40 -10.18 13.98
CA GLU A 29 2.58 -10.98 14.31
C GLU A 29 3.86 -10.23 13.96
N LYS A 30 3.80 -9.38 12.94
CA LYS A 30 4.91 -8.53 12.49
C LYS A 30 4.98 -7.20 13.22
N CYS A 31 3.98 -6.88 14.04
CA CYS A 31 3.87 -5.58 14.66
C CYS A 31 4.48 -5.59 16.05
N GLU A 32 5.60 -4.88 16.21
CA GLU A 32 6.29 -4.72 17.50
C GLU A 32 5.49 -3.92 18.55
N ILE A 33 4.31 -3.40 18.19
CA ILE A 33 3.48 -2.59 19.05
C ILE A 33 2.59 -3.47 19.90
N LYS A 34 2.70 -3.34 21.22
CA LYS A 34 2.04 -4.23 22.18
C LYS A 34 0.51 -4.13 22.25
N ARG A 35 -0.09 -3.08 21.68
CA ARG A 35 -1.54 -2.84 21.79
C ARG A 35 -2.18 -2.70 20.42
N HIS A 36 -3.17 -3.55 20.17
CA HIS A 36 -3.97 -3.58 18.96
C HIS A 36 -5.45 -3.59 19.34
N PRO A 37 -6.28 -2.71 18.77
CA PRO A 37 -7.71 -2.72 19.03
C PRO A 37 -8.36 -3.94 18.40
N VAL A 38 -9.39 -4.50 19.04
CA VAL A 38 -10.26 -5.48 18.37
C VAL A 38 -11.26 -4.76 17.46
N LEU A 39 -11.85 -5.47 16.51
CA LEU A 39 -12.76 -4.88 15.50
C LEU A 39 -13.91 -4.03 16.10
N PRO A 40 -14.59 -4.43 17.20
CA PRO A 40 -15.59 -3.57 17.84
C PRO A 40 -15.04 -2.25 18.40
N GLU A 41 -13.85 -2.29 19.02
CA GLU A 41 -13.18 -1.10 19.55
C GLU A 41 -12.76 -0.17 18.41
N LEU A 42 -12.25 -0.75 17.33
CA LEU A 42 -11.84 -0.03 16.14
C LEU A 42 -13.03 0.73 15.53
N ARG A 43 -14.17 0.07 15.34
CA ARG A 43 -15.40 0.69 14.82
C ARG A 43 -15.88 1.83 15.70
N LYS A 44 -15.85 1.64 17.03
CA LYS A 44 -16.24 2.67 17.99
C LYS A 44 -15.30 3.88 17.95
N ALA A 45 -14.00 3.65 17.80
CA ALA A 45 -12.99 4.71 17.79
C ALA A 45 -12.89 5.44 16.44
N ALA A 46 -13.18 4.76 15.33
CA ALA A 46 -13.25 5.35 13.99
C ALA A 46 -14.44 6.33 13.84
N MET A 47 -15.48 6.18 14.67
CA MET A 47 -16.72 6.95 14.62
C MET A 47 -16.93 7.81 15.89
N PRO A 48 -16.10 8.84 16.14
CA PRO A 48 -16.27 9.69 17.30
C PRO A 48 -17.60 10.46 17.22
N LYS A 49 -18.38 10.43 18.31
CA LYS A 49 -19.53 11.30 18.52
C LYS A 49 -19.06 12.74 18.73
N GLY A 50 -18.78 13.46 17.64
CA GLY A 50 -18.42 14.88 17.67
C GLY A 50 -17.11 15.23 16.97
N SER A 51 -16.91 16.52 16.74
CA SER A 51 -15.70 17.10 16.15
C SER A 51 -14.52 17.01 17.13
N GLY A 52 -13.42 16.36 16.71
CA GLY A 52 -12.09 16.76 17.21
C GLY A 52 -11.39 15.89 18.26
N HIS A 53 -11.74 14.61 18.46
CA HIS A 53 -10.79 13.75 19.18
C HIS A 53 -9.59 13.43 18.29
N ALA A 54 -8.45 14.07 18.57
CA ALA A 54 -7.18 13.88 17.84
C ALA A 54 -6.79 12.39 17.70
N ILE A 55 -7.20 11.55 18.65
CA ILE A 55 -7.00 10.10 18.62
C ILE A 55 -7.80 9.45 17.47
N GLY A 56 -9.07 9.83 17.28
CA GLY A 56 -9.91 9.30 16.19
C GLY A 56 -9.42 9.73 14.82
N ILE A 57 -8.89 10.96 14.69
CA ILE A 57 -8.27 11.45 13.45
C ILE A 57 -7.02 10.61 13.14
N ARG A 58 -6.11 10.42 14.10
CA ARG A 58 -4.89 9.61 13.91
C ARG A 58 -5.21 8.16 13.57
N LEU A 59 -6.23 7.59 14.21
CA LEU A 59 -6.69 6.23 13.92
C LEU A 59 -7.17 6.11 12.48
N TRP A 60 -7.96 7.07 12.01
CA TRP A 60 -8.44 7.09 10.64
C TRP A 60 -7.31 7.23 9.62
N GLU A 61 -6.38 8.16 9.86
CA GLU A 61 -5.18 8.32 9.02
C GLU A 61 -4.39 7.00 8.94
N SER A 62 -4.26 6.29 10.06
CA SER A 62 -3.58 5.00 10.14
C SER A 62 -4.32 3.92 9.35
N LEU A 63 -5.64 3.83 9.49
CA LEU A 63 -6.47 2.88 8.74
C LEU A 63 -6.38 3.09 7.23
N VAL A 64 -6.46 4.33 6.77
CA VAL A 64 -6.30 4.68 5.35
C VAL A 64 -4.91 4.29 4.85
N ALA A 65 -3.85 4.64 5.58
CA ALA A 65 -2.49 4.31 5.19
C ALA A 65 -2.28 2.80 5.06
N ILE A 66 -2.80 2.00 5.99
CA ILE A 66 -2.69 0.53 5.92
C ILE A 66 -3.58 -0.06 4.84
N GLY A 67 -4.77 0.47 4.66
CA GLY A 67 -5.63 0.10 3.54
C GLY A 67 -4.90 0.27 2.20
N ARG A 68 -4.16 1.38 2.03
CA ARG A 68 -3.33 1.61 0.84
C ARG A 68 -2.19 0.62 0.74
N VAL A 69 -1.38 0.45 1.79
CA VAL A 69 -0.24 -0.48 1.77
C VAL A 69 -0.68 -1.91 1.45
N ARG A 70 -1.82 -2.36 1.96
CA ARG A 70 -2.37 -3.70 1.66
C ARG A 70 -2.85 -3.80 0.21
N GLU A 71 -3.52 -2.77 -0.29
CA GLU A 71 -3.95 -2.73 -1.70
C GLU A 71 -2.75 -2.78 -2.67
N LEU A 72 -1.59 -2.20 -2.29
CA LEU A 72 -0.35 -2.29 -3.08
C LEU A 72 0.15 -3.73 -3.25
N VAL A 73 -0.13 -4.62 -2.31
CA VAL A 73 0.21 -6.05 -2.39
C VAL A 73 -0.96 -6.92 -2.86
N GLY A 74 -1.98 -6.30 -3.48
CA GLY A 74 -3.17 -6.99 -3.98
C GLY A 74 -4.20 -7.36 -2.91
N ASP A 75 -4.00 -6.94 -1.66
CA ASP A 75 -4.87 -7.27 -0.54
C ASP A 75 -5.96 -6.19 -0.33
N SER A 76 -7.19 -6.55 -0.68
CA SER A 76 -8.36 -5.69 -0.59
C SER A 76 -9.01 -5.62 0.79
N SER A 77 -8.57 -6.43 1.76
CA SER A 77 -9.21 -6.49 3.08
C SER A 77 -9.12 -5.17 3.85
N GLY A 78 -8.08 -4.35 3.58
CA GLY A 78 -7.92 -3.03 4.18
C GLY A 78 -9.04 -2.04 3.81
N LYS A 79 -9.44 -1.97 2.52
CA LYS A 79 -10.57 -1.13 2.12
C LYS A 79 -11.90 -1.67 2.64
N MET A 80 -12.08 -2.98 2.72
CA MET A 80 -13.28 -3.59 3.30
C MET A 80 -13.42 -3.29 4.79
N LEU A 81 -12.32 -3.30 5.54
CA LEU A 81 -12.29 -2.89 6.95
C LEU A 81 -12.73 -1.43 7.13
N ILE A 82 -12.25 -0.52 6.27
CA ILE A 82 -12.62 0.89 6.27
C ILE A 82 -14.11 1.07 5.99
N VAL A 83 -14.64 0.41 4.94
CA VAL A 83 -16.07 0.42 4.60
C VAL A 83 -16.90 -0.08 5.78
N SER A 84 -16.51 -1.21 6.39
CA SER A 84 -17.18 -1.79 7.55
C SER A 84 -17.20 -0.85 8.77
N CYS A 85 -16.16 -0.03 8.97
CA CYS A 85 -16.16 0.99 10.02
C CYS A 85 -17.17 2.11 9.76
N LEU A 86 -17.49 2.42 8.50
CA LEU A 86 -18.46 3.45 8.11
C LEU A 86 -19.90 2.94 8.05
N THR A 87 -20.09 1.64 7.83
CA THR A 87 -21.40 0.96 7.74
C THR A 87 -22.43 1.39 8.80
N PRO A 88 -22.10 1.51 10.11
CA PRO A 88 -23.08 1.91 11.11
C PRO A 88 -23.74 3.26 10.84
N CYS A 89 -23.00 4.24 10.34
CA CYS A 89 -23.56 5.57 10.04
C CYS A 89 -24.38 5.56 8.75
N LEU A 90 -23.89 4.86 7.72
CA LEU A 90 -24.60 4.73 6.45
C LEU A 90 -25.94 4.01 6.62
N ARG A 91 -26.00 3.00 7.49
CA ARG A 91 -27.23 2.22 7.78
C ARG A 91 -28.37 3.13 8.22
N SER A 92 -28.09 4.10 9.10
CA SER A 92 -29.11 5.07 9.54
C SER A 92 -29.61 5.96 8.39
N THR A 93 -28.71 6.43 7.52
CA THR A 93 -29.08 7.26 6.38
C THR A 93 -29.82 6.46 5.30
N ALA A 94 -29.41 5.22 5.03
CA ALA A 94 -30.06 4.34 4.08
C ALA A 94 -31.54 4.10 4.47
N TRP A 95 -31.81 3.82 5.74
CA TRP A 95 -33.19 3.67 6.24
C TRP A 95 -34.01 4.95 6.10
N ARG A 96 -33.40 6.12 6.34
CA ARG A 96 -34.07 7.41 6.13
C ARG A 96 -34.42 7.62 4.66
N VAL A 97 -33.48 7.34 3.74
CA VAL A 97 -33.71 7.42 2.29
C VAL A 97 -34.85 6.48 1.89
N VAL A 98 -34.79 5.21 2.28
CA VAL A 98 -35.83 4.21 1.97
C VAL A 98 -37.20 4.66 2.44
N ARG A 99 -37.30 5.17 3.68
CA ARG A 99 -38.56 5.68 4.22
C ARG A 99 -39.07 6.90 3.43
N ASP A 100 -38.21 7.87 3.19
CA ASP A 100 -38.61 9.16 2.60
C ASP A 100 -38.87 9.05 1.09
N ARG A 101 -38.33 8.00 0.45
CA ARG A 101 -38.29 7.87 -1.01
C ARG A 101 -38.89 6.57 -1.56
N ARG A 102 -39.31 5.65 -0.69
CA ARG A 102 -39.89 4.35 -1.04
C ARG A 102 -39.00 3.51 -1.97
N ALA A 103 -37.68 3.63 -1.83
CA ALA A 103 -36.70 2.84 -2.57
C ALA A 103 -36.42 1.50 -1.88
N GLU A 104 -35.89 0.53 -2.62
CA GLU A 104 -35.43 -0.73 -2.03
C GLU A 104 -34.14 -0.52 -1.22
N ILE A 105 -34.09 -1.12 -0.04
CA ILE A 105 -32.97 -0.93 0.89
C ILE A 105 -31.67 -1.51 0.35
N ASP A 106 -31.73 -2.65 -0.34
CA ASP A 106 -30.55 -3.31 -0.89
C ASP A 106 -29.92 -2.50 -2.02
N ASP A 107 -30.72 -1.90 -2.89
CA ASP A 107 -30.23 -1.02 -3.93
C ASP A 107 -29.56 0.23 -3.35
N VAL A 108 -30.23 0.89 -2.40
CA VAL A 108 -29.69 2.09 -1.73
C VAL A 108 -28.36 1.77 -1.06
N MET A 109 -28.27 0.66 -0.33
CA MET A 109 -27.04 0.27 0.37
C MET A 109 -25.92 -0.16 -0.60
N SER A 110 -26.26 -0.83 -1.70
CA SER A 110 -25.28 -1.26 -2.72
C SER A 110 -24.65 -0.06 -3.41
N GLU A 111 -25.47 0.92 -3.80
CA GLU A 111 -25.00 2.18 -4.38
C GLU A 111 -24.14 2.99 -3.41
N MET A 112 -24.50 3.02 -2.12
CA MET A 112 -23.66 3.66 -1.09
C MET A 112 -22.27 3.02 -1.02
N VAL A 113 -22.19 1.69 -1.03
CA VAL A 113 -20.92 0.95 -1.00
C VAL A 113 -20.14 1.18 -2.29
N GLU A 114 -20.78 1.09 -3.45
CA GLU A 114 -20.12 1.31 -4.74
C GLU A 114 -19.58 2.75 -4.85
N ALA A 115 -20.36 3.75 -4.43
CA ALA A 115 -19.92 5.15 -4.39
C ALA A 115 -18.72 5.35 -3.47
N MET A 116 -18.67 4.66 -2.33
CA MET A 116 -17.52 4.70 -1.43
C MET A 116 -16.29 4.02 -2.02
N LEU A 117 -16.46 2.87 -2.69
CA LEU A 117 -15.37 2.18 -3.37
C LEU A 117 -14.84 3.02 -4.55
N ARG A 118 -15.73 3.69 -5.29
CA ARG A 118 -15.35 4.68 -6.31
C ARG A 118 -14.56 5.83 -5.70
N ALA A 119 -15.04 6.44 -4.62
CA ALA A 119 -14.32 7.50 -3.91
C ALA A 119 -12.96 7.04 -3.36
N TRP A 120 -12.84 5.78 -2.92
CA TRP A 120 -11.57 5.17 -2.55
C TRP A 120 -10.64 5.05 -3.77
N SER A 121 -11.12 4.53 -4.91
CA SER A 121 -10.31 4.39 -6.12
C SER A 121 -9.85 5.75 -6.66
N GLU A 122 -10.75 6.74 -6.73
CA GLU A 122 -10.45 8.11 -7.18
C GLU A 122 -9.47 8.84 -6.26
N SER A 123 -9.45 8.48 -4.99
CA SER A 123 -8.54 9.09 -4.01
C SER A 123 -7.12 8.54 -4.02
N ALA A 124 -6.79 7.64 -4.95
CA ALA A 124 -5.43 7.14 -5.17
C ALA A 124 -4.42 8.24 -5.54
N LYS A 125 -4.87 9.46 -5.89
CA LYS A 125 -4.01 10.60 -6.21
C LYS A 125 -4.27 11.78 -5.26
N GLY A 126 -3.39 11.93 -4.27
CA GLY A 126 -3.22 13.20 -3.55
C GLY A 126 -4.39 13.64 -2.66
N VAL A 127 -5.24 12.72 -2.20
CA VAL A 127 -6.29 13.04 -1.22
C VAL A 127 -5.74 12.84 0.19
N PRO A 128 -5.78 13.88 1.04
CA PRO A 128 -5.41 13.74 2.44
C PRO A 128 -6.16 12.59 3.13
N PRO A 129 -5.48 11.72 3.91
CA PRO A 129 -6.14 10.64 4.63
C PRO A 129 -7.30 11.13 5.52
N ARG A 130 -7.14 12.31 6.14
CA ARG A 130 -8.19 13.01 6.90
C ARG A 130 -9.44 13.37 6.08
N SER A 131 -9.26 13.70 4.81
CA SER A 131 -10.34 14.09 3.89
C SER A 131 -11.00 12.88 3.23
N MET A 132 -10.32 11.74 3.21
CA MET A 132 -10.84 10.51 2.62
C MET A 132 -12.11 10.03 3.33
N ARG A 133 -12.16 10.11 4.66
CA ARG A 133 -13.37 9.77 5.44
C ARG A 133 -14.57 10.57 4.96
N ASP A 134 -14.40 11.89 4.91
CA ASP A 134 -15.49 12.81 4.66
C ASP A 134 -15.94 12.72 3.19
N ARG A 135 -15.01 12.49 2.26
CA ARG A 135 -15.35 12.20 0.85
C ARG A 135 -16.13 10.90 0.69
N MET A 136 -15.69 9.81 1.34
CA MET A 136 -16.40 8.54 1.29
C MET A 136 -17.79 8.65 1.92
N MET A 137 -17.91 9.31 3.08
CA MET A 137 -19.20 9.54 3.73
C MET A 137 -20.13 10.42 2.88
N SER A 138 -19.62 11.51 2.30
CA SER A 138 -20.39 12.39 1.41
C SER A 138 -20.87 11.61 0.18
N ALA A 139 -19.97 10.88 -0.49
CA ALA A 139 -20.32 10.08 -1.66
C ALA A 139 -21.40 9.03 -1.35
N GLY A 140 -21.30 8.36 -0.20
CA GLY A 140 -22.32 7.43 0.27
C GLY A 140 -23.66 8.13 0.50
N PHE A 141 -23.69 9.25 1.22
CA PHE A 141 -24.94 9.98 1.44
C PHE A 141 -25.55 10.49 0.12
N ASP A 142 -24.75 11.08 -0.77
CA ASP A 142 -25.18 11.57 -2.07
C ASP A 142 -25.77 10.45 -2.94
N ALA A 143 -25.12 9.27 -2.96
CA ALA A 143 -25.63 8.10 -3.66
C ALA A 143 -26.98 7.64 -3.10
N GLY A 144 -27.13 7.58 -1.78
CA GLY A 144 -28.41 7.29 -1.14
C GLY A 144 -29.51 8.25 -1.58
N TYR A 145 -29.26 9.55 -1.51
CA TYR A 145 -30.24 10.56 -1.91
C TYR A 145 -30.57 10.54 -3.41
N ARG A 146 -29.59 10.22 -4.26
CA ARG A 146 -29.78 10.10 -5.71
C ARG A 146 -30.62 8.87 -6.05
N TYR A 147 -30.30 7.72 -5.50
CA TYR A 147 -30.96 6.47 -5.83
C TYR A 147 -32.39 6.38 -5.25
N GLY A 148 -32.66 7.09 -4.13
CA GLY A 148 -34.03 7.30 -3.66
C GLY A 148 -34.93 8.05 -4.65
N LYS A 149 -34.40 8.82 -5.61
CA LYS A 149 -35.21 9.64 -6.52
C LYS A 149 -35.82 8.87 -7.72
N LYS A 150 -36.19 7.59 -7.61
CA LYS A 150 -36.95 6.91 -8.68
C LYS A 150 -38.46 7.24 -8.63
N PHE A 151 -38.78 8.51 -8.91
CA PHE A 151 -39.92 8.94 -9.73
C PHE A 151 -39.39 10.09 -10.61
N SER A 152 -39.29 9.81 -11.91
CA SER A 152 -38.78 10.71 -12.95
C SER A 152 -39.70 11.92 -13.12
N PRO A 153 -39.14 13.10 -13.42
CA PRO A 153 -39.31 13.56 -14.79
C PRO A 153 -37.96 13.84 -15.49
N GLU A 154 -37.91 13.41 -16.75
CA GLU A 154 -37.02 13.87 -17.82
C GLU A 154 -37.00 15.41 -17.85
N CYS A 155 -35.97 16.16 -18.24
CA CYS A 155 -35.00 16.06 -19.33
C CYS A 155 -33.94 17.18 -19.12
N PRO A 156 -33.24 17.72 -20.15
CA PRO A 156 -31.93 17.37 -20.72
C PRO A 156 -30.81 18.39 -20.37
N THR A 157 -29.56 18.20 -20.85
CA THR A 157 -28.74 19.18 -21.65
C THR A 157 -27.28 18.71 -21.83
N GLU A 158 -26.93 18.48 -23.10
CA GLU A 158 -25.71 18.70 -23.93
C GLU A 158 -24.27 18.88 -23.36
N HIS A 159 -23.38 18.10 -24.01
CA HIS A 159 -21.98 18.27 -24.48
C HIS A 159 -21.07 19.43 -24.01
N ILE A 160 -19.79 19.10 -23.75
CA ILE A 160 -18.57 19.71 -24.37
C ILE A 160 -17.43 18.64 -24.42
N ASP A 161 -16.78 18.46 -25.59
CA ASP A 161 -15.52 17.73 -25.83
C ASP A 161 -14.28 18.64 -25.69
N PHE A 162 -13.06 18.13 -25.45
CA PHE A 162 -11.80 18.54 -26.13
C PHE A 162 -10.58 17.63 -25.79
N PHE A 163 -9.61 17.60 -26.72
CA PHE A 163 -8.60 16.58 -27.08
C PHE A 163 -7.32 16.43 -26.23
N ALA A 164 -6.56 15.36 -26.52
CA ALA A 164 -5.23 14.94 -26.01
C ALA A 164 -4.02 15.45 -26.85
N ALA A 165 -2.78 15.45 -26.27
CA ALA A 165 -1.50 14.96 -26.86
C ALA A 165 -0.22 15.33 -26.02
N GLU A 166 0.90 14.67 -26.35
CA GLU A 166 2.12 14.26 -25.62
C GLU A 166 3.41 15.15 -25.65
N GLU A 167 4.32 14.86 -24.69
CA GLU A 167 5.84 14.72 -24.72
C GLU A 167 6.74 15.92 -25.17
N ASP A 168 8.06 16.07 -24.88
CA ASP A 168 9.19 15.20 -24.48
C ASP A 168 10.39 16.03 -23.89
N SER A 169 11.40 15.32 -23.36
CA SER A 169 12.87 15.59 -23.29
C SER A 169 13.41 16.45 -22.14
N GLY A 170 14.55 16.18 -21.49
CA GLY A 170 15.61 15.16 -21.64
C GLY A 170 16.92 15.76 -21.12
N HIS A 171 17.73 15.03 -20.33
CA HIS A 171 19.19 14.99 -20.45
C HIS A 171 19.87 14.05 -19.44
N ILE A 172 20.88 13.36 -19.97
CA ILE A 172 21.66 12.26 -19.41
C ILE A 172 23.02 12.83 -18.98
N SER A 173 23.58 12.35 -17.87
CA SER A 173 24.99 12.50 -17.51
C SER A 173 25.60 11.16 -17.11
N SER A 174 26.84 10.96 -17.54
CA SER A 174 27.53 9.68 -17.76
C SER A 174 27.95 8.92 -16.49
N LEU A 175 27.61 7.63 -16.40
CA LEU A 175 28.20 6.68 -15.45
C LEU A 175 28.67 5.39 -16.15
N LYS A 176 29.77 4.82 -15.64
CA LYS A 176 30.69 3.89 -16.30
C LYS A 176 30.19 2.44 -16.39
N ALA A 177 30.31 1.90 -17.60
CA ALA A 177 30.54 0.51 -18.06
C ALA A 177 29.79 -0.70 -17.46
N SER A 178 29.59 -0.84 -16.15
CA SER A 178 28.78 -1.93 -15.56
C SER A 178 27.33 -1.52 -15.29
N SER A 179 27.02 -0.22 -15.43
CA SER A 179 25.68 0.37 -15.38
C SER A 179 24.97 0.43 -16.75
N ILE A 180 25.49 -0.28 -17.76
CA ILE A 180 25.11 -0.07 -19.18
C ILE A 180 24.02 -1.02 -19.67
N ILE A 181 23.79 -2.17 -19.00
CA ILE A 181 22.74 -3.08 -19.44
C ILE A 181 21.46 -2.75 -18.68
N GLU A 182 20.56 -1.99 -19.32
CA GLU A 182 19.17 -1.92 -18.88
C GLU A 182 18.59 -3.35 -18.93
N PRO A 183 18.17 -3.94 -17.80
CA PRO A 183 17.60 -5.29 -17.80
C PRO A 183 16.38 -5.41 -18.72
N GLY A 184 15.67 -4.30 -18.95
CA GLY A 184 14.55 -4.22 -19.89
C GLY A 184 14.92 -4.30 -21.37
N ARG A 185 16.22 -4.19 -21.74
CA ARG A 185 16.72 -4.35 -23.11
C ARG A 185 17.31 -5.73 -23.38
N VAL A 186 17.36 -6.58 -22.35
CA VAL A 186 17.84 -7.96 -22.48
C VAL A 186 16.66 -8.83 -22.91
N MET A 187 16.76 -9.41 -24.10
CA MET A 187 15.71 -10.26 -24.67
C MET A 187 15.49 -11.55 -23.85
N ASP A 188 16.51 -11.98 -23.12
CA ASP A 188 16.45 -13.13 -22.23
C ASP A 188 16.05 -12.70 -20.80
N SER A 189 14.87 -13.12 -20.37
CA SER A 189 14.29 -12.76 -19.09
C SER A 189 15.11 -13.27 -17.88
N ALA A 190 15.81 -14.39 -18.04
CA ALA A 190 16.67 -14.96 -17.01
C ALA A 190 17.95 -14.13 -16.82
N THR A 191 18.59 -13.71 -17.91
CA THR A 191 19.74 -12.80 -17.88
C THR A 191 19.36 -11.43 -17.33
N ALA A 192 18.19 -10.91 -17.70
CA ALA A 192 17.65 -9.67 -17.13
C ALA A 192 17.47 -9.77 -15.60
N GLU A 193 17.04 -10.92 -15.11
CA GLU A 193 16.87 -11.19 -13.68
C GLU A 193 18.19 -11.17 -12.92
N ILE A 194 19.21 -11.87 -13.44
CA ILE A 194 20.56 -11.90 -12.86
C ILE A 194 21.15 -10.49 -12.79
N LEU A 195 21.11 -9.76 -13.91
CA LEU A 195 21.65 -8.41 -13.99
C LEU A 195 20.95 -7.43 -13.04
N ARG A 196 19.64 -7.60 -12.79
CA ARG A 196 18.93 -6.82 -11.75
C ARG A 196 19.50 -7.11 -10.36
N GLY A 197 19.69 -8.38 -10.01
CA GLY A 197 20.28 -8.78 -8.74
C GLY A 197 21.70 -8.24 -8.57
N GLU A 198 22.55 -8.43 -9.57
CA GLU A 198 23.93 -7.95 -9.56
C GLU A 198 24.01 -6.42 -9.45
N ALA A 199 23.17 -5.69 -10.19
CA ALA A 199 23.12 -4.23 -10.11
C ALA A 199 22.73 -3.73 -8.69
N VAL A 200 21.79 -4.42 -8.03
CA VAL A 200 21.42 -4.14 -6.64
C VAL A 200 22.60 -4.42 -5.72
N GLY A 201 23.27 -5.56 -5.89
CA GLY A 201 24.48 -5.93 -5.15
C GLY A 201 25.61 -4.91 -5.25
N ALA A 202 25.96 -4.53 -6.48
CA ALA A 202 26.99 -3.56 -6.78
C ALA A 202 26.67 -2.17 -6.21
N ARG A 203 25.38 -1.81 -6.10
CA ARG A 203 24.96 -0.57 -5.46
C ARG A 203 25.06 -0.65 -3.95
N LEU A 204 24.66 -1.77 -3.35
CA LEU A 204 24.72 -1.99 -1.91
C LEU A 204 26.17 -2.03 -1.39
N SER A 205 27.13 -2.51 -2.19
CA SER A 205 28.54 -2.53 -1.78
C SER A 205 29.17 -1.15 -1.62
N GLN A 206 28.57 -0.11 -2.19
CA GLN A 206 28.99 1.28 -1.99
C GLN A 206 28.56 1.82 -0.62
N PHE A 207 27.73 1.09 0.10
CA PHE A 207 27.28 1.38 1.45
C PHE A 207 27.89 0.38 2.43
N ASP A 208 28.13 0.81 3.67
CA ASP A 208 28.66 -0.05 4.75
C ASP A 208 27.56 -1.00 5.31
N THR A 209 26.87 -1.70 4.41
CA THR A 209 25.69 -2.54 4.70
C THR A 209 25.91 -4.01 4.34
N LEU A 210 27.09 -4.36 3.81
CA LEU A 210 27.43 -5.71 3.34
C LEU A 210 27.33 -6.78 4.42
N GLU A 211 27.80 -6.51 5.64
CA GLU A 211 27.67 -7.48 6.73
C GLU A 211 26.21 -7.75 7.10
N ARG A 212 25.38 -6.70 7.07
CA ARG A 212 23.94 -6.82 7.35
C ARG A 212 23.24 -7.59 6.23
N LEU A 213 23.62 -7.33 4.98
CA LEU A 213 23.12 -8.04 3.80
C LEU A 213 23.44 -9.54 3.86
N LYS A 214 24.70 -9.89 4.17
CA LYS A 214 25.11 -11.30 4.34
C LYS A 214 24.31 -12.02 5.42
N ARG A 215 24.16 -11.41 6.60
CA ARG A 215 23.33 -11.99 7.69
C ARG A 215 21.88 -12.20 7.24
N PHE A 216 21.31 -11.24 6.53
CA PHE A 216 19.96 -11.36 5.98
C PHE A 216 19.84 -12.50 4.95
N HIS A 217 20.81 -12.64 4.05
CA HIS A 217 20.84 -13.75 3.10
C HIS A 217 21.04 -15.11 3.78
N ASP A 218 21.88 -15.19 4.81
CA ASP A 218 22.05 -16.41 5.60
C ASP A 218 20.75 -16.80 6.31
N ASP A 219 19.98 -15.83 6.80
CA ASP A 219 18.65 -16.07 7.37
C ASP A 219 17.64 -16.51 6.31
N ILE A 220 17.70 -15.95 5.10
CA ILE A 220 16.91 -16.40 3.95
C ILE A 220 17.22 -17.86 3.61
N ARG A 221 18.50 -18.20 3.42
CA ARG A 221 18.98 -19.54 3.06
C ARG A 221 18.68 -20.58 4.13
N ALA A 222 18.76 -20.18 5.40
CA ALA A 222 18.43 -21.05 6.51
C ALA A 222 16.92 -21.18 6.78
N CYS A 223 16.06 -20.58 5.94
CA CYS A 223 14.62 -20.47 6.17
C CYS A 223 14.28 -19.85 7.54
N ARG A 224 15.19 -19.06 8.10
CA ARG A 224 15.04 -18.34 9.37
C ARG A 224 14.59 -16.90 9.15
N ARG A 225 13.95 -16.58 8.02
CA ARG A 225 13.28 -15.28 7.84
C ARG A 225 12.38 -15.07 9.05
N GLY A 226 12.71 -14.09 9.89
CA GLY A 226 11.80 -13.70 10.96
C GLY A 226 10.54 -13.15 10.32
N ALA A 227 9.44 -13.92 10.33
CA ALA A 227 8.04 -13.61 10.00
C ALA A 227 7.71 -12.66 8.81
N VAL A 228 8.65 -12.15 8.04
CA VAL A 228 8.43 -11.40 6.81
C VAL A 228 8.20 -12.45 5.74
N GLY A 229 6.93 -12.89 5.64
CA GLY A 229 6.46 -13.74 4.55
C GLY A 229 7.12 -13.32 3.25
N GLY A 230 7.79 -14.27 2.61
CA GLY A 230 8.49 -14.03 1.36
C GLY A 230 7.53 -13.53 0.29
N PRO A 231 8.08 -13.07 -0.85
CA PRO A 231 7.24 -12.80 -2.01
C PRO A 231 6.35 -14.01 -2.27
N VAL A 232 5.04 -13.78 -2.44
CA VAL A 232 4.12 -14.81 -2.94
C VAL A 232 4.47 -14.97 -4.41
N LEU A 233 5.41 -15.86 -4.69
CA LEU A 233 5.90 -16.11 -6.04
C LEU A 233 4.94 -17.07 -6.71
N ASN A 234 4.39 -16.66 -7.84
CA ASN A 234 3.95 -17.63 -8.81
C ASN A 234 5.21 -18.16 -9.51
N GLU A 235 5.51 -19.46 -9.42
CA GLU A 235 6.69 -20.05 -10.08
C GLU A 235 6.68 -19.81 -11.59
N ALA A 236 5.51 -19.54 -12.19
CA ALA A 236 5.38 -19.14 -13.60
C ALA A 236 5.84 -17.70 -13.90
N GLU A 237 6.04 -16.84 -12.89
CA GLU A 237 6.53 -15.46 -13.03
C GLU A 237 8.06 -15.36 -12.89
N LEU A 238 8.72 -16.41 -12.39
CA LEU A 238 10.18 -16.49 -12.32
C LEU A 238 10.72 -16.89 -13.69
N ALA A 239 11.64 -16.09 -14.24
CA ALA A 239 12.26 -16.41 -15.52
C ALA A 239 13.16 -17.65 -15.41
N ARG A 240 13.70 -17.91 -14.22
CA ARG A 240 14.57 -19.05 -13.91
C ARG A 240 13.80 -20.17 -13.20
N SER A 241 12.96 -20.88 -13.93
CA SER A 241 12.23 -22.07 -13.42
C SER A 241 13.14 -23.26 -13.04
N TRP A 242 14.42 -23.20 -13.41
CA TRP A 242 15.41 -24.28 -13.23
C TRP A 242 16.24 -24.14 -11.93
N ILE A 243 16.14 -23.00 -11.23
CA ILE A 243 16.87 -22.78 -9.99
C ILE A 243 16.03 -23.31 -8.82
N SER A 244 16.56 -24.30 -8.11
CA SER A 244 16.04 -24.68 -6.79
C SER A 244 16.26 -23.52 -5.81
N GLY A 245 15.22 -23.07 -5.13
CA GLY A 245 15.35 -22.00 -4.13
C GLY A 245 14.54 -20.74 -4.42
N ALA A 246 13.29 -20.86 -4.91
CA ALA A 246 12.34 -19.74 -4.95
C ALA A 246 12.24 -18.99 -3.60
N ASN A 247 12.46 -19.72 -2.50
CA ASN A 247 12.56 -19.19 -1.14
C ASN A 247 13.80 -18.32 -0.88
N HIS A 248 14.65 -18.05 -1.87
CA HIS A 248 15.81 -17.15 -1.76
C HIS A 248 15.56 -15.77 -2.39
N TYR A 249 14.42 -15.59 -3.07
CA TYR A 249 14.04 -14.28 -3.59
C TYR A 249 13.44 -13.38 -2.52
N TYR A 250 13.71 -12.09 -2.64
CA TYR A 250 13.13 -11.07 -1.78
C TYR A 250 12.96 -9.76 -2.56
N TYR A 251 12.03 -8.92 -2.10
CA TYR A 251 11.90 -7.57 -2.63
C TYR A 251 13.00 -6.70 -2.05
N TYR A 252 13.60 -5.80 -2.83
CA TYR A 252 14.62 -4.89 -2.33
C TYR A 252 14.18 -4.13 -1.05
N SER A 253 12.89 -3.81 -0.94
CA SER A 253 12.27 -3.20 0.25
C SER A 253 12.39 -4.04 1.52
N ASP A 254 12.54 -5.37 1.42
CA ASP A 254 12.68 -6.30 2.55
C ASP A 254 14.04 -6.13 3.28
N LEU A 255 15.04 -5.49 2.66
CA LEU A 255 16.31 -5.16 3.30
C LEU A 255 16.18 -4.02 4.33
N PHE A 256 15.13 -3.21 4.19
CA PHE A 256 14.91 -2.03 5.01
C PHE A 256 13.97 -2.35 6.18
N PRO A 257 14.04 -1.59 7.28
CA PRO A 257 13.04 -1.69 8.34
C PRO A 257 11.63 -1.48 7.78
N LEU A 258 10.62 -2.09 8.41
CA LEU A 258 9.21 -1.92 8.00
C LEU A 258 8.77 -0.46 8.04
N TYR A 259 9.35 0.33 8.95
CA TYR A 259 9.09 1.75 9.10
C TYR A 259 10.38 2.57 9.16
N MET A 260 10.27 3.80 8.67
CA MET A 260 11.22 4.86 8.95
C MET A 260 10.53 6.01 9.69
N ASP A 261 11.29 6.78 10.46
CA ASP A 261 10.78 8.01 11.06
C ASP A 261 10.53 9.08 10.00
N MET A 262 9.58 9.99 10.25
CA MET A 262 9.29 11.12 9.34
C MET A 262 10.53 11.97 9.04
N CYS A 263 11.47 12.12 9.98
CA CYS A 263 12.73 12.83 9.74
C CYS A 263 13.55 12.15 8.64
N LYS A 264 13.70 10.83 8.70
CA LYS A 264 14.42 10.05 7.68
C LYS A 264 13.73 10.13 6.32
N ALA A 265 12.40 10.09 6.29
CA ALA A 265 11.65 10.29 5.05
C ALA A 265 11.91 11.68 4.45
N ALA A 266 12.00 12.71 5.29
CA ALA A 266 12.32 14.06 4.87
C ALA A 266 13.75 14.17 4.31
N ASP A 267 14.72 13.51 4.96
CA ASP A 267 16.10 13.44 4.49
C ASP A 267 16.20 12.78 3.11
N VAL A 268 15.48 11.66 2.90
CA VAL A 268 15.44 10.97 1.59
C VAL A 268 14.80 11.84 0.50
N LEU A 269 13.79 12.64 0.85
CA LEU A 269 13.14 13.58 -0.06
C LEU A 269 13.95 14.88 -0.28
N GLY A 270 15.00 15.13 0.52
CA GLY A 270 15.75 16.38 0.50
C GLY A 270 14.94 17.60 0.95
N VAL A 271 13.96 17.41 1.85
CA VAL A 271 13.07 18.47 2.36
C VAL A 271 13.08 18.54 3.89
N SER A 272 12.53 19.61 4.46
CA SER A 272 12.36 19.70 5.91
C SER A 272 11.27 18.73 6.42
N GLU A 273 11.38 18.26 7.67
CA GLU A 273 10.39 17.36 8.28
C GLU A 273 8.95 17.93 8.25
N SER A 274 8.80 19.25 8.41
CA SER A 274 7.50 19.92 8.32
C SER A 274 6.91 19.83 6.90
N THR A 275 7.76 19.91 5.88
CA THR A 275 7.38 19.77 4.48
C THR A 275 7.03 18.32 4.16
N ALA A 276 7.85 17.35 4.56
CA ALA A 276 7.56 15.93 4.42
C ALA A 276 6.23 15.56 5.10
N ARG A 277 5.97 16.07 6.31
CA ARG A 277 4.69 15.88 7.01
C ARG A 277 3.52 16.51 6.24
N ARG A 278 3.71 17.64 5.58
CA ARG A 278 2.69 18.26 4.73
C ARG A 278 2.42 17.41 3.48
N MET A 279 3.46 16.91 2.82
CA MET A 279 3.36 16.01 1.66
C MET A 279 2.62 14.72 2.03
N ALA A 280 2.99 14.09 3.15
CA ALA A 280 2.32 12.91 3.68
C ALA A 280 0.83 13.18 3.96
N ARG A 281 0.52 14.34 4.57
CA ARG A 281 -0.87 14.79 4.78
C ARG A 281 -1.60 15.08 3.49
N ASN A 282 -0.92 15.43 2.41
CA ASN A 282 -1.49 15.59 1.09
C ASN A 282 -1.64 14.25 0.35
N GLY A 283 -1.25 13.13 0.97
CA GLY A 283 -1.36 11.80 0.37
C GLY A 283 -0.28 11.50 -0.66
N GLU A 284 0.84 12.25 -0.66
CA GLU A 284 1.96 12.00 -1.58
C GLU A 284 2.71 10.71 -1.22
N PHE A 285 2.66 10.27 0.03
CA PHE A 285 3.14 8.97 0.49
C PHE A 285 2.42 8.56 1.79
N PRO A 286 2.31 7.24 2.09
CA PRO A 286 1.61 6.79 3.28
C PRO A 286 2.39 7.08 4.56
N TYR A 287 1.69 7.37 5.65
CA TYR A 287 2.26 7.47 7.00
C TYR A 287 1.26 6.96 8.04
N THR A 288 1.76 6.50 9.19
CA THR A 288 0.94 6.01 10.29
C THR A 288 1.45 6.53 11.64
N TRP A 289 0.65 6.37 12.68
CA TRP A 289 1.00 6.75 14.04
C TRP A 289 1.29 5.51 14.88
N VAL A 290 2.46 5.49 15.51
CA VAL A 290 2.86 4.48 16.48
C VAL A 290 2.97 5.16 17.84
N GLY A 291 1.89 5.06 18.62
CA GLY A 291 1.72 5.82 19.85
C GLY A 291 1.74 7.34 19.59
N ARG A 292 2.83 8.00 19.99
CA ARG A 292 3.06 9.44 19.74
C ARG A 292 4.00 9.72 18.57
N ARG A 293 4.62 8.70 17.98
CA ARG A 293 5.57 8.83 16.88
C ARG A 293 4.84 8.75 15.54
N CYS A 294 5.25 9.60 14.60
CA CYS A 294 4.78 9.57 13.23
C CYS A 294 5.81 8.82 12.39
N VAL A 295 5.41 7.68 11.85
CA VAL A 295 6.29 6.77 11.11
C VAL A 295 5.76 6.56 9.70
N VAL A 296 6.65 6.18 8.79
CA VAL A 296 6.38 6.04 7.36
C VAL A 296 6.68 4.59 6.97
N PRO A 297 5.70 3.82 6.45
CA PRO A 297 5.94 2.48 5.92
C PRO A 297 6.90 2.54 4.73
N VAL A 298 8.04 1.85 4.80
CA VAL A 298 9.13 2.01 3.83
C VAL A 298 8.71 1.56 2.43
N LYS A 299 8.06 0.40 2.32
CA LYS A 299 7.59 -0.14 1.04
C LYS A 299 6.60 0.81 0.33
N GLY A 300 5.63 1.34 1.08
CA GLY A 300 4.67 2.29 0.55
C GLY A 300 5.31 3.63 0.14
N PHE A 301 6.30 4.08 0.89
CA PHE A 301 7.08 5.29 0.57
C PHE A 301 7.93 5.13 -0.69
N MET A 302 8.62 3.99 -0.84
CA MET A 302 9.43 3.68 -2.02
C MET A 302 8.56 3.70 -3.28
N MET A 303 7.42 3.03 -3.25
CA MET A 303 6.49 2.99 -4.38
C MET A 303 5.96 4.39 -4.74
N ALA A 304 5.53 5.17 -3.73
CA ALA A 304 5.03 6.52 -3.95
C ALA A 304 6.11 7.47 -4.49
N SER A 305 7.36 7.28 -4.07
CA SER A 305 8.52 8.04 -4.53
C SER A 305 9.12 7.49 -5.84
N LYS A 306 8.48 6.50 -6.47
CA LYS A 306 8.97 5.81 -7.67
C LYS A 306 10.39 5.23 -7.51
N ILE A 307 10.75 4.86 -6.28
CA ILE A 307 11.98 4.13 -5.99
C ILE A 307 11.72 2.67 -6.38
N PRO A 308 12.55 2.07 -7.27
CA PRO A 308 12.37 0.69 -7.68
C PRO A 308 12.42 -0.28 -6.49
N ASP A 309 11.48 -1.22 -6.47
CA ASP A 309 11.44 -2.33 -5.51
C ASP A 309 11.56 -3.67 -6.26
N PRO A 310 12.73 -3.96 -6.88
CA PRO A 310 12.88 -5.17 -7.68
C PRO A 310 12.85 -6.43 -6.81
N LEU A 311 12.26 -7.49 -7.37
CA LEU A 311 12.45 -8.85 -6.87
C LEU A 311 13.85 -9.34 -7.29
N VAL A 312 14.66 -9.77 -6.32
CA VAL A 312 16.05 -10.19 -6.53
C VAL A 312 16.35 -11.49 -5.81
N HIS A 313 17.30 -12.26 -6.34
CA HIS A 313 17.83 -13.47 -5.70
C HIS A 313 19.11 -13.14 -4.90
N ALA A 314 19.24 -13.72 -3.70
CA ALA A 314 20.36 -13.44 -2.79
C ALA A 314 21.74 -13.64 -3.44
N ASP A 315 21.91 -14.72 -4.22
CA ASP A 315 23.21 -15.04 -4.84
C ASP A 315 23.62 -14.01 -5.90
N ASP A 316 22.67 -13.53 -6.72
CA ASP A 316 22.97 -12.52 -7.75
C ASP A 316 23.38 -11.19 -7.09
N VAL A 317 22.74 -10.85 -5.97
CA VAL A 317 23.09 -9.65 -5.19
C VAL A 317 24.47 -9.78 -4.55
N GLU A 318 24.82 -10.95 -4.01
CA GLU A 318 26.17 -11.19 -3.48
C GLU A 318 27.24 -11.16 -4.58
N ASN A 319 26.95 -11.74 -5.75
CA ASN A 319 27.84 -11.71 -6.90
C ASN A 319 28.11 -10.26 -7.35
N GLY A 320 27.06 -9.46 -7.51
CA GLY A 320 27.21 -8.04 -7.87
C GLY A 320 28.02 -7.24 -6.85
N ALA A 321 27.78 -7.50 -5.56
CA ALA A 321 28.55 -6.87 -4.48
C ALA A 321 30.03 -7.26 -4.51
N ALA A 322 30.34 -8.54 -4.72
CA ALA A 322 31.71 -9.05 -4.85
C ALA A 322 32.43 -8.42 -6.05
N HIS A 323 31.78 -8.37 -7.21
CA HIS A 323 32.31 -7.74 -8.42
C HIS A 323 32.64 -6.26 -8.20
N ALA A 324 31.76 -5.50 -7.54
CA ALA A 324 31.98 -4.08 -7.28
C ALA A 324 33.12 -3.80 -6.29
N LEU A 325 33.40 -4.71 -5.36
CA LEU A 325 34.51 -4.61 -4.40
C LEU A 325 35.84 -5.11 -4.96
N GLY A 326 35.86 -5.62 -6.20
CA GLY A 326 37.05 -6.23 -6.79
C GLY A 326 37.39 -7.60 -6.21
N PHE A 327 36.46 -8.24 -5.51
CA PHE A 327 36.58 -9.65 -5.14
C PHE A 327 36.30 -10.49 -6.39
N GLY A 328 37.32 -10.66 -7.22
CA GLY A 328 37.36 -11.77 -8.17
C GLY A 328 37.40 -13.07 -7.36
N GLY A 329 36.24 -13.71 -7.20
CA GLY A 329 36.20 -15.15 -6.91
C GLY A 329 36.80 -15.91 -8.11
N PRO A 330 37.49 -17.04 -7.89
CA PRO A 330 38.22 -17.73 -8.95
C PRO A 330 37.24 -18.20 -10.02
N SER A 331 37.57 -17.90 -11.26
CA SER A 331 36.99 -18.54 -12.43
C SER A 331 37.09 -20.06 -12.30
N SER A 332 35.98 -20.74 -12.10
CA SER A 332 35.82 -22.15 -12.43
C SER A 332 34.37 -22.38 -12.85
N PHE A 333 34.26 -22.87 -14.09
CA PHE A 333 33.08 -23.24 -14.88
C PHE A 333 31.94 -23.91 -14.10
#